data_AF-A0A355BEA5-F1
#
_entry.id   AF-A0A355BEA5-F1
#
_cell.length_a   1.000
_cell.length_b   1.000
_cell.length_c   1.000
_cell.angle_alpha   90.00
_cell.angle_beta   90.00
_cell.angle_gamma   90.00
#
_symmetry.space_group_name_H-M   'P 1'
#
loop_
_entity.id
_entity.type
_entity.pdbx_description
1 polymer ?
#
loop_
_entity_poly.entity_id
_entity_poly.type
_entity_poly.pdbx_seq_one_letter_code
_entity_poly.pdbx_strand_id
1 'polypeptide(L)'
;MQVVIDILENELIEKYPDILGILLRDQTTQKNIFWATDNYENLGDSYKSDSEILPDLITGEKGNVIMPRVHKDKILQLSRSKEMAEVFTPSWICNAQNNLVDNSWFGKDGVFNKEILLKNGTKSWETTKEKIVFPKGKTWLDYVQDTRLEITCGEAPYLVSRYDTTTGEFIKVENRIGLLDRKLRIVNENLDSINEWLNAAETAYKSTYGFEWQGDSLLLAREALLITFIENFTHKFETEPPLDYIQNIAEIISWNIWQMDGLKGVIPNSCAAEIIEIPDFFETRTEIKKCKGCETQNIKSHNGIYCHIMDWDIEKPIKFISLLEK
;
A
#
# COMPACT_ATOMS: atom_id res chain seq x y z
N MET A 1 -10.08 21.36 4.71
CA MET A 1 -8.90 20.97 3.90
C MET A 1 -9.19 21.35 2.46
N GLN A 2 -8.27 22.07 1.83
CA GLN A 2 -8.29 22.24 0.37
C GLN A 2 -8.11 20.85 -0.25
N VAL A 3 -8.85 20.52 -1.30
CA VAL A 3 -8.78 19.19 -1.94
C VAL A 3 -7.47 19.10 -2.71
N VAL A 4 -6.40 18.73 -2.01
CA VAL A 4 -5.07 18.50 -2.57
C VAL A 4 -4.85 16.98 -2.59
N ILE A 5 -4.38 16.46 -3.72
CA ILE A 5 -4.13 15.02 -3.88
C ILE A 5 -2.91 14.57 -3.08
N ASP A 6 -1.95 15.47 -2.98
CA ASP A 6 -0.74 15.34 -2.17
C ASP A 6 -1.09 15.43 -0.69
N ILE A 7 -0.62 14.47 0.08
CA ILE A 7 -0.82 14.44 1.53
C ILE A 7 0.48 14.99 2.10
N LEU A 8 0.43 16.23 2.57
CA LEU A 8 1.64 16.88 3.06
C LEU A 8 2.00 16.30 4.42
N GLU A 9 3.22 15.78 4.56
CA GLU A 9 3.71 15.20 5.80
C GLU A 9 3.69 16.22 6.94
N ASN A 10 3.91 17.50 6.60
CA ASN A 10 3.77 18.62 7.53
C ASN A 10 2.37 18.74 8.13
N GLU A 11 1.32 18.53 7.33
CA GLU A 11 -0.06 18.56 7.83
C GLU A 11 -0.36 17.34 8.69
N LEU A 12 0.18 16.17 8.32
CA LEU A 12 0.04 14.94 9.11
C LEU A 12 0.63 15.10 10.52
N ILE A 13 1.86 15.61 10.64
CA ILE A 13 2.52 15.78 11.95
C ILE A 13 1.88 16.88 12.79
N GLU A 14 1.38 17.95 12.18
CA GLU A 14 0.72 19.04 12.89
C GLU A 14 -0.62 18.57 13.47
N LYS A 15 -1.36 17.79 12.68
CA LYS A 15 -2.71 17.38 13.01
C LYS A 15 -2.79 16.11 13.85
N TYR A 16 -1.91 15.15 13.59
CA TYR A 16 -1.93 13.83 14.21
C TYR A 16 -0.53 13.46 14.73
N PRO A 17 -0.27 13.71 16.03
CA PRO A 17 1.00 13.36 16.66
C PRO A 17 1.36 11.87 16.46
N ASP A 18 2.65 11.61 16.26
CA ASP A 18 3.28 10.29 16.12
C ASP A 18 2.88 9.45 14.87
N ILE A 19 1.88 9.87 14.10
CA ILE A 19 1.39 9.12 12.93
C ILE A 19 2.49 8.86 11.90
N LEU A 20 3.30 9.86 11.56
CA LEU A 20 4.36 9.69 10.57
C LEU A 20 5.37 8.62 11.00
N GLY A 21 5.69 8.54 12.30
CA GLY A 21 6.56 7.50 12.84
C GLY A 21 5.97 6.09 12.69
N ILE A 22 4.66 5.95 12.90
CA ILE A 22 3.94 4.68 12.71
C ILE A 22 3.93 4.30 11.22
N LEU A 23 3.61 5.24 10.32
CA LEU A 23 3.56 4.98 8.88
C LEU A 23 4.94 4.72 8.27
N LEU A 24 6.03 5.19 8.88
CA LEU A 24 7.39 4.87 8.45
C LEU A 24 7.89 3.54 9.00
N ARG A 25 7.23 2.94 10.00
CA ARG A 25 7.70 1.72 10.65
C ARG A 25 7.70 0.52 9.70
N ASP A 26 8.83 -0.16 9.60
CA ASP A 26 8.91 -1.51 9.04
C ASP A 26 8.78 -2.54 10.17
N GLN A 27 7.73 -3.34 10.11
CA GLN A 27 7.40 -4.29 11.17
C GLN A 27 8.32 -5.52 11.20
N THR A 28 9.07 -5.77 10.12
CA THR A 28 10.03 -6.88 10.07
C THR A 28 11.34 -6.52 10.78
N THR A 29 11.90 -5.37 10.46
CA THR A 29 13.21 -4.91 10.94
C THR A 29 13.12 -4.06 12.20
N GLN A 30 11.91 -3.58 12.55
CA GLN A 30 11.66 -2.70 13.69
C GLN A 30 12.47 -1.38 13.58
N LYS A 31 12.67 -0.94 12.34
CA LYS A 31 13.31 0.32 11.90
C LYS A 31 12.35 1.07 10.98
N ASN A 32 12.77 2.19 10.39
CA ASN A 32 11.96 2.79 9.33
C ASN A 32 12.12 2.01 8.01
N ILE A 33 11.12 2.10 7.15
CA ILE A 33 11.26 1.77 5.73
C ILE A 33 12.35 2.65 5.13
N PHE A 34 12.99 2.15 4.07
CA PHE A 34 14.15 2.80 3.46
C PHE A 34 13.89 3.10 1.98
N TRP A 35 14.66 4.02 1.39
CA TRP A 35 14.36 4.54 0.05
C TRP A 35 14.24 3.45 -1.01
N ALA A 36 15.17 2.49 -1.03
CA ALA A 36 15.25 1.40 -2.01
C ALA A 36 15.26 1.89 -3.47
N THR A 37 15.73 3.12 -3.68
CA THR A 37 15.86 3.78 -4.97
C THR A 37 16.92 4.88 -4.89
N ASP A 38 17.65 5.11 -5.98
CA ASP A 38 18.72 6.11 -6.04
C ASP A 38 18.22 7.50 -6.48
N ASN A 39 16.90 7.65 -6.67
CA ASN A 39 16.28 8.88 -7.19
C ASN A 39 16.52 10.14 -6.33
N TYR A 40 16.94 9.95 -5.09
CA TYR A 40 17.13 11.01 -4.11
C TYR A 40 18.61 11.21 -3.73
N GLU A 41 19.55 10.45 -4.31
CA GLU A 41 20.97 10.50 -3.93
C GLU A 41 21.59 11.89 -4.03
N ASN A 42 21.10 12.72 -4.97
CA ASN A 42 21.54 14.10 -5.15
C ASN A 42 21.23 15.01 -3.93
N LEU A 43 20.34 14.59 -3.04
CA LEU A 43 20.00 15.29 -1.79
C LEU A 43 20.98 14.95 -0.64
N GLY A 44 21.87 13.97 -0.81
CA GLY A 44 22.94 13.62 0.12
C GLY A 44 22.92 12.18 0.63
N ASP A 45 23.89 11.83 1.48
CA ASP A 45 24.11 10.44 1.93
C ASP A 45 22.90 9.80 2.63
N SER A 46 22.10 10.59 3.36
CA SER A 46 20.88 10.13 4.02
C SER A 46 19.74 9.76 3.06
N TYR A 47 19.90 9.99 1.76
CA TYR A 47 18.93 9.70 0.70
C TYR A 47 19.37 8.57 -0.23
N LYS A 48 20.46 7.87 0.11
CA LYS A 48 20.89 6.66 -0.62
C LYS A 48 19.84 5.56 -0.55
N SER A 49 19.88 4.66 -1.53
CA SER A 49 18.91 3.56 -1.63
C SER A 49 18.88 2.64 -0.42
N ASP A 50 19.93 2.54 0.39
CA ASP A 50 20.00 1.73 1.61
C ASP A 50 19.74 2.53 2.91
N SER A 51 19.50 3.84 2.80
CA SER A 51 19.23 4.72 3.94
C SER A 51 17.75 4.69 4.35
N GLU A 52 17.50 4.69 5.66
CA GLU A 52 16.16 4.81 6.25
C GLU A 52 15.52 6.16 5.91
N ILE A 53 14.21 6.17 5.65
CA ILE A 53 13.43 7.40 5.48
C ILE A 53 13.15 7.95 6.88
N LEU A 54 13.89 8.98 7.29
CA LEU A 54 13.69 9.65 8.58
C LEU A 54 12.70 10.83 8.44
N PRO A 55 11.88 11.13 9.47
CA PRO A 55 10.92 12.24 9.42
C PRO A 55 11.53 13.58 9.00
N ASP A 56 12.71 13.93 9.49
CA ASP A 56 13.40 15.19 9.17
C ASP A 56 13.92 15.26 7.72
N LEU A 57 13.84 14.16 6.96
CA LEU A 57 14.19 14.12 5.54
C LEU A 57 13.02 14.46 4.63
N ILE A 58 11.80 14.44 5.16
CA ILE A 58 10.54 14.58 4.41
C ILE A 58 9.54 15.54 5.09
N THR A 59 9.99 16.33 6.06
CA THR A 59 9.16 17.35 6.74
C THR A 59 9.87 18.71 6.77
N GLY A 60 9.19 19.74 7.28
CA GLY A 60 9.66 21.12 7.26
C GLY A 60 9.83 21.62 5.83
N GLU A 61 11.01 22.20 5.54
CA GLU A 61 11.37 22.67 4.19
C GLU A 61 11.48 21.53 3.16
N LYS A 62 11.56 20.27 3.63
CA LYS A 62 11.66 19.08 2.79
C LYS A 62 10.32 18.35 2.61
N GLY A 63 9.21 18.95 3.04
CA GLY A 63 7.85 18.37 2.91
C GLY A 63 7.29 18.28 1.50
N ASN A 64 8.13 18.38 0.46
CA ASN A 64 7.76 18.11 -0.94
C ASN A 64 8.74 17.11 -1.59
N VAL A 65 9.57 16.41 -0.80
CA VAL A 65 10.54 15.44 -1.30
C VAL A 65 9.84 14.18 -1.80
N ILE A 66 8.92 13.65 -0.99
CA ILE A 66 8.00 12.60 -1.41
C ILE A 66 6.72 13.30 -1.84
N MET A 67 6.23 12.94 -3.01
CA MET A 67 5.00 13.49 -3.57
C MET A 67 4.43 12.49 -4.58
N PRO A 68 3.10 12.50 -4.82
CA PRO A 68 2.46 11.72 -5.84
C PRO A 68 3.20 11.81 -7.17
N ARG A 69 3.36 10.68 -7.83
CA ARG A 69 4.14 10.59 -9.07
C ARG A 69 3.62 11.52 -10.16
N VAL A 70 2.32 11.78 -10.22
CA VAL A 70 1.71 12.72 -11.17
C VAL A 70 2.21 14.17 -11.00
N HIS A 71 2.72 14.53 -9.82
CA HIS A 71 3.34 15.82 -9.53
C HIS A 71 4.85 15.84 -9.79
N LYS A 72 5.52 14.68 -9.92
CA LYS A 72 6.97 14.61 -10.21
C LYS A 72 7.29 15.10 -11.63
N ASP A 73 8.53 15.54 -11.85
CA ASP A 73 9.00 15.96 -13.17
C ASP A 73 8.86 14.83 -14.21
N LYS A 74 8.40 15.17 -15.42
CA LYS A 74 8.20 14.21 -16.52
C LYS A 74 9.45 13.41 -16.87
N ILE A 75 10.64 13.98 -16.71
CA ILE A 75 11.91 13.29 -16.97
C ILE A 75 12.13 12.19 -15.94
N LEU A 76 11.83 12.46 -14.67
CA LEU A 76 11.93 11.50 -13.58
C LEU A 76 10.87 10.39 -13.69
N GLN A 77 9.66 10.74 -14.14
CA GLN A 77 8.62 9.74 -14.44
C GLN A 77 9.09 8.76 -15.53
N LEU A 78 9.72 9.27 -16.61
CA LEU A 78 10.20 8.45 -17.72
C LEU A 78 11.38 7.53 -17.34
N SER A 79 12.32 8.00 -16.53
CA SER A 79 13.44 7.16 -16.07
C SER A 79 12.94 6.00 -15.21
N ARG A 80 12.04 6.28 -14.26
CA ARG A 80 11.49 5.28 -13.34
C ARG A 80 10.66 4.21 -14.05
N SER A 81 9.83 4.58 -15.03
CA SER A 81 9.09 3.60 -15.82
C SER A 81 10.00 2.65 -16.60
N LYS A 82 11.18 3.11 -17.03
CA LYS A 82 12.13 2.30 -17.78
C LYS A 82 13.04 1.45 -16.89
N GLU A 83 13.51 2.01 -15.78
CA GLU A 83 14.53 1.39 -14.91
C GLU A 83 13.91 0.53 -13.80
N MET A 84 12.76 0.96 -13.27
CA MET A 84 12.09 0.32 -12.13
C MET A 84 10.81 -0.44 -12.55
N ALA A 85 10.51 -0.49 -13.85
CA ALA A 85 9.26 -1.04 -14.40
C ALA A 85 8.00 -0.44 -13.75
N GLU A 86 8.07 0.83 -13.31
CA GLU A 86 6.94 1.53 -12.71
C GLU A 86 5.88 1.87 -13.78
N VAL A 87 4.69 1.28 -13.63
CA VAL A 87 3.55 1.46 -14.54
C VAL A 87 2.48 2.33 -13.89
N PHE A 88 2.03 3.36 -14.61
CA PHE A 88 0.85 4.13 -14.23
C PHE A 88 -0.40 3.40 -14.66
N THR A 89 -1.25 3.04 -13.70
CA THR A 89 -2.54 2.41 -14.00
C THR A 89 -3.67 3.43 -13.85
N PRO A 90 -4.26 3.91 -14.96
CA PRO A 90 -5.43 4.79 -14.91
C PRO A 90 -6.56 4.18 -14.06
N SER A 91 -7.31 5.02 -13.36
CA SER A 91 -8.38 4.55 -12.46
C SER A 91 -9.46 3.75 -13.18
N TRP A 92 -9.71 4.01 -14.46
CA TRP A 92 -10.66 3.21 -15.25
C TRP A 92 -10.19 1.75 -15.46
N ILE A 93 -8.86 1.51 -15.54
CA ILE A 93 -8.30 0.16 -15.62
C ILE A 93 -8.40 -0.52 -14.26
N CYS A 94 -8.00 0.17 -13.19
CA CYS A 94 -8.15 -0.34 -11.83
C CYS A 94 -9.60 -0.73 -11.54
N ASN A 95 -10.55 0.14 -11.92
CA ASN A 95 -11.97 -0.13 -11.79
C ASN A 95 -12.39 -1.40 -12.53
N ALA A 96 -11.97 -1.55 -13.80
CA ALA A 96 -12.33 -2.70 -14.62
C ALA A 96 -11.78 -4.01 -14.03
N GLN A 97 -10.56 -4.02 -13.50
CA GLN A 97 -9.98 -5.21 -12.89
C GLN A 97 -10.60 -5.53 -11.53
N ASN A 98 -10.84 -4.52 -10.68
CA ASN A 98 -11.54 -4.71 -9.41
C ASN A 98 -12.97 -5.22 -9.64
N ASN A 99 -13.63 -4.79 -10.72
CA ASN A 99 -14.92 -5.33 -11.12
C ASN A 99 -14.84 -6.85 -11.41
N LEU A 100 -13.80 -7.36 -12.06
CA LEU A 100 -13.67 -8.81 -12.30
C LEU A 100 -13.63 -9.62 -10.99
N VAL A 101 -12.91 -9.09 -9.99
CA VAL A 101 -12.83 -9.69 -8.66
C VAL A 101 -14.21 -9.71 -7.98
N ASP A 102 -14.92 -8.59 -8.04
CA ASP A 102 -16.24 -8.48 -7.43
C ASP A 102 -17.31 -9.28 -8.15
N ASN A 103 -17.26 -9.34 -9.48
CA ASN A 103 -18.20 -10.13 -10.27
C ASN A 103 -18.08 -11.62 -9.89
N SER A 104 -16.86 -12.10 -9.65
CA SER A 104 -16.63 -13.45 -9.13
C SER A 104 -17.22 -13.63 -7.73
N TRP A 105 -17.04 -12.66 -6.82
CA TRP A 105 -17.53 -12.77 -5.45
C TRP A 105 -19.06 -12.67 -5.33
N PHE A 106 -19.68 -11.76 -6.07
CA PHE A 106 -21.13 -11.48 -6.07
C PHE A 106 -21.94 -12.34 -7.05
N GLY A 107 -21.28 -12.93 -8.07
CA GLY A 107 -21.94 -13.69 -9.13
C GLY A 107 -22.73 -12.85 -10.12
N LYS A 108 -22.47 -11.55 -10.21
CA LYS A 108 -23.12 -10.62 -11.16
C LYS A 108 -22.22 -9.41 -11.45
N ASP A 109 -22.43 -8.78 -12.59
CA ASP A 109 -21.71 -7.58 -13.00
C ASP A 109 -22.30 -6.29 -12.41
N GLY A 110 -21.51 -5.22 -12.42
CA GLY A 110 -21.99 -3.86 -12.15
C GLY A 110 -22.41 -3.62 -10.70
N VAL A 111 -21.82 -4.35 -9.75
CA VAL A 111 -22.13 -4.24 -8.31
C VAL A 111 -21.80 -2.84 -7.81
N PHE A 112 -20.54 -2.43 -7.95
CA PHE A 112 -20.09 -1.12 -7.50
C PHE A 112 -20.14 -0.08 -8.60
N ASN A 113 -19.62 -0.42 -9.78
CA ASN A 113 -19.42 0.48 -10.90
C ASN A 113 -19.62 -0.24 -12.24
N LYS A 114 -19.92 0.51 -13.29
CA LYS A 114 -19.97 0.03 -14.68
C LYS A 114 -19.00 0.80 -15.55
N GLU A 115 -18.22 0.12 -16.39
CA GLU A 115 -17.34 0.76 -17.36
C GLU A 115 -18.17 1.49 -18.42
N ILE A 116 -17.79 2.74 -18.73
CA ILE A 116 -18.46 3.55 -19.74
C ILE A 116 -17.46 4.20 -20.71
N LEU A 117 -17.96 4.61 -21.86
CA LEU A 117 -17.24 5.44 -22.82
C LEU A 117 -17.85 6.84 -22.84
N LEU A 118 -17.06 7.85 -22.54
CA LEU A 118 -17.48 9.24 -22.63
C LEU A 118 -17.61 9.68 -24.09
N LYS A 119 -18.32 10.79 -24.33
CA LYS A 119 -18.57 11.31 -25.70
C LYS A 119 -17.29 11.61 -26.49
N ASN A 120 -16.20 11.91 -25.80
CA ASN A 120 -14.88 12.18 -26.38
C ASN A 120 -14.06 10.90 -26.65
N GLY A 121 -14.61 9.71 -26.41
CA GLY A 121 -13.93 8.42 -26.59
C GLY A 121 -13.04 8.01 -25.41
N THR A 122 -12.98 8.79 -24.33
CA THR A 122 -12.24 8.43 -23.11
C THR A 122 -13.01 7.39 -22.30
N LYS A 123 -12.32 6.38 -21.79
CA LYS A 123 -12.90 5.37 -20.89
C LYS A 123 -13.05 5.92 -19.47
N SER A 124 -14.14 5.58 -18.82
CA SER A 124 -14.45 5.98 -17.44
C SER A 124 -15.35 4.93 -16.78
N TRP A 125 -15.94 5.24 -15.63
CA TRP A 125 -16.92 4.40 -14.95
C TRP A 125 -18.11 5.24 -14.46
N GLU A 126 -19.25 4.57 -14.31
CA GLU A 126 -20.42 5.09 -13.63
C GLU A 126 -20.65 4.30 -12.34
N THR A 127 -20.71 5.00 -11.20
CA THR A 127 -20.96 4.42 -9.88
C THR A 127 -22.42 3.99 -9.73
N THR A 128 -22.64 2.74 -9.29
CA THR A 128 -23.95 2.24 -8.86
C THR A 128 -24.36 2.96 -7.58
N LYS A 129 -25.51 3.64 -7.58
CA LYS A 129 -25.96 4.48 -6.45
C LYS A 129 -26.86 3.74 -5.47
N GLU A 130 -27.48 2.67 -5.92
CA GLU A 130 -28.33 1.82 -5.11
C GLU A 130 -27.50 1.07 -4.07
N LYS A 131 -28.11 0.80 -2.92
CA LYS A 131 -27.50 0.00 -1.85
C LYS A 131 -27.11 -1.39 -2.38
N ILE A 132 -25.90 -1.84 -2.02
CA ILE A 132 -25.36 -3.12 -2.48
C ILE A 132 -26.18 -4.29 -1.92
N VAL A 133 -26.53 -5.21 -2.82
CA VAL A 133 -27.29 -6.43 -2.51
C VAL A 133 -26.36 -7.64 -2.61
N PHE A 134 -26.31 -8.43 -1.53
CA PHE A 134 -25.43 -9.57 -1.36
C PHE A 134 -26.07 -10.88 -1.88
N PRO A 135 -25.27 -11.83 -2.39
CA PRO A 135 -25.77 -13.10 -2.88
C PRO A 135 -26.29 -13.99 -1.74
N LYS A 136 -27.17 -14.94 -2.06
CA LYS A 136 -27.74 -15.86 -1.08
C LYS A 136 -26.63 -16.63 -0.36
N GLY A 137 -26.65 -16.61 0.97
CA GLY A 137 -25.68 -17.31 1.81
C GLY A 137 -24.39 -16.53 2.10
N LYS A 138 -24.27 -15.29 1.62
CA LYS A 138 -23.22 -14.35 2.03
C LYS A 138 -23.84 -13.11 2.66
N THR A 139 -23.11 -12.49 3.57
CA THR A 139 -23.43 -11.25 4.26
C THR A 139 -22.50 -10.13 3.79
N TRP A 140 -22.79 -8.90 4.21
CA TRP A 140 -21.92 -7.76 3.95
C TRP A 140 -20.58 -7.88 4.69
N LEU A 141 -20.59 -8.49 5.87
CA LEU A 141 -19.39 -8.70 6.68
C LEU A 141 -18.45 -9.71 6.02
N ASP A 142 -18.99 -10.75 5.37
CA ASP A 142 -18.19 -11.71 4.60
C ASP A 142 -17.40 -11.02 3.47
N TYR A 143 -17.96 -9.98 2.85
CA TYR A 143 -17.22 -9.19 1.84
C TYR A 143 -16.14 -8.32 2.48
N VAL A 144 -16.49 -7.66 3.61
CA VAL A 144 -15.55 -6.80 4.33
C VAL A 144 -14.35 -7.59 4.83
N GLN A 145 -14.54 -8.84 5.26
CA GLN A 145 -13.51 -9.76 5.73
C GLN A 145 -12.73 -10.46 4.61
N ASP A 146 -13.20 -10.40 3.35
CA ASP A 146 -12.57 -11.08 2.23
C ASP A 146 -11.15 -10.52 2.01
N THR A 147 -10.14 -11.39 2.12
CA THR A 147 -8.75 -10.95 2.09
C THR A 147 -8.33 -10.54 0.68
N ARG A 148 -7.77 -9.34 0.57
CA ARG A 148 -7.25 -8.78 -0.69
C ARG A 148 -5.78 -8.42 -0.53
N LEU A 149 -4.98 -8.71 -1.55
CA LEU A 149 -3.56 -8.35 -1.62
C LEU A 149 -3.26 -7.68 -2.96
N GLU A 150 -2.77 -6.45 -2.93
CA GLU A 150 -2.18 -5.79 -4.10
C GLU A 150 -0.67 -6.03 -4.10
N ILE A 151 -0.17 -6.82 -5.05
CA ILE A 151 1.26 -7.07 -5.19
C ILE A 151 1.94 -5.89 -5.89
N THR A 152 3.16 -5.51 -5.47
CA THR A 152 3.92 -4.38 -6.05
C THR A 152 3.04 -3.14 -6.21
N CYS A 153 2.45 -2.69 -5.10
CA CYS A 153 1.31 -1.80 -5.12
C CYS A 153 1.64 -0.37 -5.55
N GLY A 154 2.91 0.05 -5.59
CA GLY A 154 3.27 1.46 -5.80
C GLY A 154 2.54 2.36 -4.80
N GLU A 155 1.70 3.27 -5.30
CA GLU A 155 0.84 4.17 -4.51
C GLU A 155 -0.53 3.54 -4.12
N ALA A 156 -0.68 2.23 -4.30
CA ALA A 156 -1.86 1.41 -4.04
C ALA A 156 -3.17 1.78 -4.77
N PRO A 157 -3.13 2.04 -6.10
CA PRO A 157 -4.31 2.47 -6.85
C PRO A 157 -5.41 1.40 -6.98
N TYR A 158 -5.12 0.12 -6.71
CA TYR A 158 -6.16 -0.92 -6.66
C TYR A 158 -6.80 -1.03 -5.28
N LEU A 159 -6.10 -0.66 -4.20
CA LEU A 159 -6.65 -0.62 -2.84
C LEU A 159 -7.47 0.64 -2.57
N VAL A 160 -6.93 1.81 -2.89
CA VAL A 160 -7.56 3.12 -2.67
C VAL A 160 -7.38 4.03 -3.87
N SER A 161 -8.42 4.80 -4.23
CA SER A 161 -8.38 5.67 -5.40
C SER A 161 -8.78 7.10 -5.04
N ARG A 162 -7.95 7.80 -4.27
CA ARG A 162 -8.17 9.22 -3.93
C ARG A 162 -8.12 10.14 -5.14
N TYR A 163 -7.34 9.76 -6.14
CA TYR A 163 -7.16 10.48 -7.41
C TYR A 163 -6.83 9.50 -8.53
N ASP A 164 -6.95 9.94 -9.78
CA ASP A 164 -6.43 9.18 -10.92
C ASP A 164 -4.91 9.36 -11.03
N THR A 165 -4.16 8.27 -11.00
CA THR A 165 -2.68 8.28 -10.99
C THR A 165 -2.06 8.83 -12.27
N THR A 166 -2.84 8.95 -13.36
CA THR A 166 -2.36 9.50 -14.63
C THR A 166 -2.73 10.96 -14.85
N THR A 167 -3.88 11.42 -14.33
CA THR A 167 -4.33 12.82 -14.53
C THR A 167 -4.17 13.69 -13.29
N GLY A 168 -4.06 13.08 -12.10
CA GLY A 168 -4.10 13.78 -10.82
C GLY A 168 -5.49 14.30 -10.46
N GLU A 169 -6.53 13.91 -11.20
CA GLU A 169 -7.90 14.32 -10.91
C GLU A 169 -8.40 13.65 -9.64
N PHE A 170 -8.82 14.45 -8.67
CA PHE A 170 -9.38 13.97 -7.42
C PHE A 170 -10.69 13.20 -7.63
N ILE A 171 -10.85 12.09 -6.91
CA ILE A 171 -12.03 11.23 -6.94
C ILE A 171 -12.74 11.33 -5.59
N LYS A 172 -13.97 11.83 -5.61
CA LYS A 172 -14.83 11.93 -4.43
C LYS A 172 -15.10 10.54 -3.83
N VAL A 173 -15.25 10.48 -2.51
CA VAL A 173 -15.42 9.23 -1.73
C VAL A 173 -16.45 8.30 -2.35
N GLU A 174 -17.62 8.82 -2.74
CA GLU A 174 -18.70 8.03 -3.31
C GLU A 174 -18.40 7.40 -4.68
N ASN A 175 -17.39 7.90 -5.39
CA ASN A 175 -17.01 7.44 -6.73
C ASN A 175 -15.71 6.63 -6.76
N ARG A 176 -15.11 6.38 -5.59
CA ARG A 176 -13.84 5.65 -5.51
C ARG A 176 -14.02 4.18 -5.87
N ILE A 177 -12.96 3.60 -6.43
CA ILE A 177 -12.98 2.30 -7.10
C ILE A 177 -12.09 1.27 -6.42
N GLY A 178 -11.28 1.68 -5.44
CA GLY A 178 -10.34 0.80 -4.75
C GLY A 178 -11.04 -0.32 -3.99
N LEU A 179 -10.38 -1.46 -3.80
CA LEU A 179 -10.93 -2.59 -3.06
C LEU A 179 -11.28 -2.22 -1.61
N LEU A 180 -10.43 -1.42 -0.96
CA LEU A 180 -10.71 -0.89 0.38
C LEU A 180 -11.81 0.16 0.34
N ASP A 181 -11.84 1.04 -0.67
CA ASP A 181 -12.94 1.99 -0.86
C ASP A 181 -14.29 1.27 -0.99
N ARG A 182 -14.34 0.16 -1.74
CA ARG A 182 -15.55 -0.67 -1.89
C ARG A 182 -15.96 -1.32 -0.57
N LYS A 183 -15.01 -1.80 0.24
CA LYS A 183 -15.29 -2.30 1.60
C LYS A 183 -15.85 -1.19 2.48
N LEU A 184 -15.22 -0.01 2.51
CA LEU A 184 -15.69 1.13 3.30
C LEU A 184 -17.05 1.67 2.84
N ARG A 185 -17.34 1.63 1.53
CA ARG A 185 -18.69 1.89 1.01
C ARG A 185 -19.70 0.91 1.60
N ILE A 186 -19.41 -0.38 1.62
CA ILE A 186 -20.30 -1.38 2.23
C ILE A 186 -20.51 -1.08 3.73
N VAL A 187 -19.45 -0.75 4.45
CA VAL A 187 -19.55 -0.35 5.86
C VAL A 187 -20.45 0.89 6.01
N ASN A 188 -20.25 1.91 5.18
CA ASN A 188 -21.06 3.15 5.15
C ASN A 188 -22.55 2.88 4.90
N GLU A 189 -22.89 1.93 4.02
CA GLU A 189 -24.27 1.60 3.66
C GLU A 189 -25.00 0.76 4.73
N ASN A 190 -24.28 0.11 5.66
CA ASN A 190 -24.85 -0.89 6.56
C ASN A 190 -24.85 -0.53 8.04
N LEU A 191 -24.06 0.46 8.47
CA LEU A 191 -23.92 0.84 9.88
C LEU A 191 -24.10 2.33 10.06
N ASP A 192 -24.84 2.76 11.07
CA ASP A 192 -25.00 4.19 11.43
C ASP A 192 -24.41 4.54 12.80
N SER A 193 -24.04 3.53 13.59
CA SER A 193 -23.33 3.70 14.85
C SER A 193 -21.85 3.94 14.60
N ILE A 194 -21.28 4.99 15.19
CA ILE A 194 -19.85 5.31 15.11
C ILE A 194 -18.99 4.12 15.55
N ASN A 195 -19.31 3.50 16.69
CA ASN A 195 -18.50 2.41 17.24
C ASN A 195 -18.58 1.15 16.38
N GLU A 196 -19.76 0.80 15.87
CA GLU A 196 -19.91 -0.35 14.97
C GLU A 196 -19.18 -0.10 13.65
N TRP A 197 -19.27 1.13 13.12
CA TRP A 197 -18.57 1.53 11.91
C TRP A 197 -17.06 1.44 12.07
N LEU A 198 -16.51 1.93 13.18
CA LEU A 198 -15.06 1.88 13.47
C LEU A 198 -14.56 0.43 13.54
N ASN A 199 -15.29 -0.46 14.21
CA ASN A 199 -14.93 -1.89 14.28
C ASN A 199 -14.99 -2.57 12.90
N ALA A 200 -16.00 -2.26 12.09
CA ALA A 200 -16.13 -2.82 10.75
C ALA A 200 -15.10 -2.24 9.77
N ALA A 201 -14.75 -0.96 9.90
CA ALA A 201 -13.65 -0.35 9.17
C ALA A 201 -12.32 -1.01 9.54
N GLU A 202 -12.03 -1.20 10.83
CA GLU A 202 -10.84 -1.94 11.29
C GLU A 202 -10.75 -3.33 10.65
N THR A 203 -11.87 -4.05 10.57
CA THR A 203 -11.96 -5.34 9.88
C THR A 203 -11.64 -5.23 8.38
N ALA A 204 -12.09 -4.16 7.70
CA ALA A 204 -11.76 -3.89 6.31
C ALA A 204 -10.26 -3.66 6.11
N TYR A 205 -9.61 -2.94 7.03
CA TYR A 205 -8.16 -2.69 7.00
C TYR A 205 -7.36 -3.96 7.29
N LYS A 206 -7.73 -4.72 8.33
CA LYS A 206 -7.09 -6.00 8.71
C LYS A 206 -7.10 -7.04 7.60
N SER A 207 -8.09 -6.99 6.70
CA SER A 207 -8.24 -7.91 5.55
C SER A 207 -7.76 -7.32 4.21
N THR A 208 -7.05 -6.20 4.24
CA THR A 208 -6.54 -5.55 3.02
C THR A 208 -5.04 -5.35 3.13
N TYR A 209 -4.30 -5.89 2.18
CA TYR A 209 -2.85 -5.99 2.18
C TYR A 209 -2.24 -5.45 0.89
N GLY A 210 -0.98 -5.06 0.97
CA GLY A 210 -0.18 -4.66 -0.17
C GLY A 210 1.30 -4.75 0.14
N PHE A 211 2.15 -4.85 -0.88
CA PHE A 211 3.57 -4.68 -0.67
C PHE A 211 4.22 -3.93 -1.82
N GLU A 212 5.30 -3.22 -1.51
CA GLU A 212 6.05 -2.44 -2.49
C GLU A 212 7.55 -2.57 -2.22
N TRP A 213 8.37 -2.45 -3.26
CA TRP A 213 9.82 -2.40 -3.15
C TRP A 213 10.30 -1.03 -2.65
N GLN A 214 9.81 0.04 -3.25
CA GLN A 214 10.32 1.40 -3.05
C GLN A 214 9.67 2.09 -1.84
N GLY A 215 10.49 2.59 -0.91
CA GLY A 215 9.99 3.19 0.33
C GLY A 215 9.18 4.47 0.11
N ASP A 216 9.56 5.27 -0.89
CA ASP A 216 8.83 6.51 -1.22
C ASP A 216 7.39 6.23 -1.67
N SER A 217 7.22 5.21 -2.51
CA SER A 217 5.94 4.82 -3.06
C SER A 217 5.09 4.09 -2.02
N LEU A 218 5.74 3.25 -1.21
CA LEU A 218 5.10 2.61 -0.07
C LEU A 218 4.55 3.62 0.94
N LEU A 219 5.29 4.69 1.24
CA LEU A 219 4.80 5.75 2.14
C LEU A 219 3.55 6.42 1.58
N LEU A 220 3.56 6.80 0.30
CA LEU A 220 2.40 7.39 -0.37
C LEU A 220 1.18 6.47 -0.33
N ALA A 221 1.36 5.16 -0.52
CA ALA A 221 0.29 4.18 -0.36
C ALA A 221 -0.26 4.17 1.08
N ARG A 222 0.63 4.11 2.09
CA ARG A 222 0.25 4.08 3.51
C ARG A 222 -0.54 5.34 3.91
N GLU A 223 -0.10 6.51 3.46
CA GLU A 223 -0.79 7.79 3.67
C GLU A 223 -2.15 7.82 2.96
N ALA A 224 -2.21 7.38 1.71
CA ALA A 224 -3.45 7.32 0.95
C ALA A 224 -4.50 6.43 1.63
N LEU A 225 -4.08 5.29 2.20
CA LEU A 225 -4.95 4.44 3.01
C LEU A 225 -5.43 5.17 4.28
N LEU A 226 -4.53 5.78 5.05
CA LEU A 226 -4.91 6.48 6.29
C LEU A 226 -5.89 7.64 6.02
N ILE A 227 -5.62 8.46 5.01
CA ILE A 227 -6.50 9.57 4.65
C ILE A 227 -7.83 9.05 4.09
N THR A 228 -7.85 7.90 3.41
CA THR A 228 -9.10 7.26 2.97
C THR A 228 -10.00 6.85 4.15
N PHE A 229 -9.43 6.37 5.26
CA PHE A 229 -10.18 6.14 6.51
C PHE A 229 -10.81 7.44 7.03
N ILE A 230 -10.00 8.49 7.17
CA ILE A 230 -10.45 9.78 7.71
C ILE A 230 -11.54 10.41 6.82
N GLU A 231 -11.35 10.40 5.51
CA GLU A 231 -12.30 10.94 4.54
C GLU A 231 -13.62 10.17 4.54
N ASN A 232 -13.59 8.83 4.63
CA ASN A 232 -14.81 8.03 4.72
C ASN A 232 -15.57 8.28 6.03
N PHE A 233 -14.86 8.31 7.16
CA PHE A 233 -15.46 8.59 8.47
C PHE A 233 -16.10 9.98 8.48
N THR A 234 -15.36 11.00 8.02
CA THR A 234 -15.83 12.39 7.95
C THR A 234 -17.00 12.54 7.00
N HIS A 235 -16.95 11.87 5.84
CA HIS A 235 -18.06 11.86 4.88
C HIS A 235 -19.35 11.30 5.49
N LYS A 236 -19.26 10.29 6.37
CA LYS A 236 -20.44 9.66 6.96
C LYS A 236 -20.97 10.34 8.21
N PHE A 237 -20.08 10.82 9.08
CA PHE A 237 -20.46 11.34 10.40
C PHE A 237 -20.31 12.86 10.54
N GLU A 238 -19.85 13.56 9.49
CA GLU A 238 -19.62 15.00 9.46
C GLU A 238 -18.68 15.50 10.59
N THR A 239 -17.83 14.59 11.09
CA THR A 239 -16.85 14.86 12.15
C THR A 239 -15.60 14.00 11.94
N GLU A 240 -14.49 14.35 12.57
CA GLU A 240 -13.25 13.60 12.43
C GLU A 240 -13.22 12.35 13.32
N PRO A 241 -12.53 11.27 12.91
CA PRO A 241 -12.36 10.12 13.75
C PRO A 241 -11.52 10.46 14.99
N PRO A 242 -11.78 9.81 16.14
CA PRO A 242 -10.93 9.99 17.32
C PRO A 242 -9.47 9.57 17.05
N LEU A 243 -8.51 10.29 17.67
CA LEU A 243 -7.08 10.13 17.39
C LEU A 243 -6.56 8.71 17.67
N ASP A 244 -7.05 8.06 18.73
CA ASP A 244 -6.70 6.68 19.08
C ASP A 244 -7.07 5.69 17.96
N TYR A 245 -8.21 5.89 17.28
CA TYR A 245 -8.58 5.10 16.11
C TYR A 245 -7.71 5.42 14.88
N ILE A 246 -7.31 6.68 14.68
CA ILE A 246 -6.37 7.04 13.60
C ILE A 246 -5.03 6.33 13.82
N GLN A 247 -4.52 6.34 15.05
CA GLN A 247 -3.28 5.66 15.42
C GLN A 247 -3.39 4.14 15.26
N ASN A 248 -4.51 3.54 15.66
CA ASN A 248 -4.76 2.11 15.48
C ASN A 248 -4.81 1.71 13.99
N ILE A 249 -5.50 2.49 13.15
CA ILE A 249 -5.53 2.26 11.70
C ILE A 249 -4.14 2.42 11.09
N ALA A 250 -3.35 3.41 11.51
CA ALA A 250 -1.97 3.57 11.06
C ALA A 250 -1.09 2.35 11.43
N GLU A 251 -1.28 1.79 12.63
CA GLU A 251 -0.56 0.56 13.04
C GLU A 251 -0.94 -0.62 12.14
N ILE A 252 -2.25 -0.82 11.88
CA ILE A 252 -2.72 -1.88 10.96
C ILE A 252 -2.13 -1.69 9.56
N ILE A 253 -2.11 -0.46 9.04
CA ILE A 253 -1.50 -0.13 7.75
C ILE A 253 -0.01 -0.48 7.73
N SER A 254 0.73 -0.19 8.81
CA SER A 254 2.17 -0.49 8.89
C SER A 254 2.47 -2.00 8.84
N TRP A 255 1.55 -2.84 9.33
CA TRP A 255 1.62 -4.30 9.23
C TRP A 255 1.17 -4.83 7.87
N ASN A 256 0.12 -4.24 7.29
CA ASN A 256 -0.56 -4.80 6.13
C ASN A 256 -0.03 -4.28 4.79
N ILE A 257 0.58 -3.09 4.77
CA ILE A 257 1.22 -2.50 3.59
C ILE A 257 2.72 -2.43 3.88
N TRP A 258 3.54 -3.37 3.40
CA TRP A 258 4.95 -3.50 3.84
C TRP A 258 5.97 -3.46 2.70
N GLN A 259 7.24 -3.24 3.05
CA GLN A 259 8.33 -3.17 2.09
C GLN A 259 8.88 -4.57 1.79
N MET A 260 8.91 -5.00 0.52
CA MET A 260 9.33 -6.37 0.18
C MET A 260 9.85 -6.52 -1.26
N ASP A 261 10.88 -7.35 -1.41
CA ASP A 261 11.22 -8.00 -2.67
C ASP A 261 10.17 -9.06 -3.01
N GLY A 262 9.23 -8.74 -3.91
CA GLY A 262 8.13 -9.62 -4.29
C GLY A 262 8.56 -10.95 -4.91
N LEU A 263 9.76 -11.05 -5.49
CA LEU A 263 10.27 -12.30 -6.06
C LEU A 263 10.90 -13.20 -5.00
N LYS A 264 11.45 -12.60 -3.95
CA LYS A 264 12.23 -13.31 -2.91
C LYS A 264 11.49 -13.45 -1.57
N GLY A 265 10.44 -12.68 -1.33
CA GLY A 265 9.69 -12.66 -0.07
C GLY A 265 10.47 -12.11 1.12
N VAL A 266 11.55 -11.36 0.86
CA VAL A 266 12.47 -10.80 1.87
C VAL A 266 12.51 -9.28 1.78
N ILE A 267 13.04 -8.63 2.81
CA ILE A 267 13.33 -7.19 2.78
C ILE A 267 14.24 -6.88 1.58
N PRO A 268 13.97 -5.82 0.79
CA PRO A 268 14.77 -5.53 -0.39
C PRO A 268 16.27 -5.47 -0.06
N ASN A 269 17.09 -6.00 -0.97
CA ASN A 269 18.55 -6.07 -0.83
C ASN A 269 19.09 -6.83 0.41
N SER A 270 18.25 -7.49 1.22
CA SER A 270 18.71 -8.28 2.37
C SER A 270 19.30 -9.64 1.98
N CYS A 271 19.07 -10.11 0.75
CA CYS A 271 19.61 -11.35 0.23
C CYS A 271 20.96 -11.12 -0.44
N ALA A 272 22.03 -11.77 0.06
CA ALA A 272 23.41 -11.56 -0.41
C ALA A 272 24.19 -12.87 -0.60
N ALA A 273 25.28 -12.81 -1.35
CA ALA A 273 26.27 -13.89 -1.37
C ALA A 273 27.16 -13.80 -0.11
N GLU A 274 27.41 -14.93 0.53
CA GLU A 274 28.32 -15.01 1.68
C GLU A 274 29.75 -15.15 1.17
N ILE A 275 30.64 -14.27 1.62
CA ILE A 275 32.07 -14.39 1.37
C ILE A 275 32.67 -15.15 2.56
N ILE A 276 33.15 -16.36 2.32
CA ILE A 276 33.75 -17.22 3.33
C ILE A 276 35.26 -17.17 3.15
N GLU A 277 35.96 -16.70 4.18
CA GLU A 277 37.41 -16.77 4.24
C GLU A 277 37.82 -18.11 4.86
N ILE A 278 38.54 -18.93 4.09
CA ILE A 278 39.03 -20.23 4.52
C ILE A 278 40.55 -20.09 4.74
N PRO A 279 41.03 -20.24 5.98
CA PRO A 279 42.46 -20.29 6.25
C PRO A 279 43.08 -21.52 5.58
N ASP A 280 44.03 -21.33 4.67
CA ASP A 280 44.88 -22.39 4.10
C ASP A 280 46.30 -22.25 4.67
N PHE A 281 47.12 -23.31 4.52
CA PHE A 281 48.41 -23.45 5.21
C PHE A 281 49.44 -22.36 4.86
N PHE A 282 49.25 -21.63 3.76
CA PHE A 282 50.12 -20.53 3.30
C PHE A 282 49.37 -19.23 2.95
N GLU A 283 48.06 -19.26 2.68
CA GLU A 283 47.27 -18.11 2.23
C GLU A 283 45.80 -18.22 2.70
N THR A 284 45.07 -17.10 2.75
CA THR A 284 43.62 -17.12 2.97
C THR A 284 42.91 -17.27 1.62
N ARG A 285 42.13 -18.34 1.43
CA ARG A 285 41.29 -18.51 0.24
C ARG A 285 39.91 -17.91 0.48
N THR A 286 39.37 -17.23 -0.52
CA THR A 286 38.03 -16.67 -0.48
C THR A 286 37.07 -17.54 -1.30
N GLU A 287 36.03 -18.07 -0.67
CA GLU A 287 34.94 -18.77 -1.35
C GLU A 287 33.66 -17.93 -1.32
N ILE A 288 33.01 -17.77 -2.48
CA ILE A 288 31.74 -17.03 -2.59
C ILE A 288 30.61 -18.05 -2.60
N LYS A 289 29.90 -18.16 -1.48
CA LYS A 289 28.71 -18.99 -1.35
C LYS A 289 27.48 -18.18 -1.77
N LYS A 290 26.96 -18.50 -2.95
CA LYS A 290 25.75 -17.87 -3.49
C LYS A 290 24.51 -18.26 -2.70
N CYS A 291 23.51 -17.39 -2.73
CA CYS A 291 22.21 -17.67 -2.15
C CYS A 291 21.48 -18.76 -2.95
N LYS A 292 21.16 -19.88 -2.29
CA LYS A 292 20.43 -21.00 -2.90
C LYS A 292 19.11 -20.58 -3.52
N GLY A 293 18.33 -19.71 -2.85
CA GLY A 293 17.07 -19.19 -3.37
C GLY A 293 17.25 -18.45 -4.68
N CYS A 294 18.29 -17.62 -4.80
CA CYS A 294 18.60 -16.93 -6.05
C CYS A 294 19.01 -17.89 -7.18
N GLU A 295 19.80 -18.93 -6.86
CA GLU A 295 20.23 -19.91 -7.86
C GLU A 295 19.08 -20.81 -8.35
N THR A 296 18.17 -21.16 -7.46
CA THR A 296 17.08 -22.11 -7.74
C THR A 296 15.74 -21.43 -8.04
N GLN A 297 15.68 -20.10 -7.96
CA GLN A 297 14.45 -19.30 -8.01
C GLN A 297 13.39 -19.80 -7.02
N ASN A 298 13.84 -20.29 -5.86
CA ASN A 298 12.98 -20.82 -4.82
C ASN A 298 12.83 -19.78 -3.71
N ILE A 299 11.64 -19.17 -3.67
CA ILE A 299 11.29 -18.10 -2.72
C ILE A 299 11.47 -18.52 -1.25
N LYS A 300 11.39 -19.81 -0.94
CA LYS A 300 11.56 -20.36 0.43
C LYS A 300 13.01 -20.69 0.79
N SER A 301 13.95 -20.48 -0.12
CA SER A 301 15.37 -20.83 0.05
C SER A 301 16.31 -19.61 0.02
N HIS A 302 15.78 -18.39 0.11
CA HIS A 302 16.61 -17.19 0.25
C HIS A 302 17.24 -17.10 1.64
N ASN A 303 18.44 -16.53 1.69
CA ASN A 303 19.16 -16.24 2.93
C ASN A 303 18.96 -14.79 3.43
N GLY A 304 18.09 -14.03 2.78
CA GLY A 304 17.70 -12.69 3.23
C GLY A 304 16.73 -12.71 4.42
N ILE A 305 16.35 -11.50 4.86
CA ILE A 305 15.44 -11.32 6.00
C ILE A 305 14.00 -11.45 5.50
N TYR A 306 13.35 -12.58 5.78
CA TYR A 306 11.96 -12.80 5.41
C TYR A 306 11.00 -11.80 6.08
N CYS A 307 10.11 -11.20 5.27
CA CYS A 307 9.14 -10.23 5.76
C CYS A 307 8.12 -10.88 6.69
N HIS A 308 7.76 -10.16 7.75
CA HIS A 308 6.69 -10.54 8.67
C HIS A 308 5.45 -9.68 8.41
N ILE A 309 4.29 -10.30 8.57
CA ILE A 309 2.98 -9.64 8.59
C ILE A 309 2.22 -10.08 9.83
N MET A 310 1.17 -9.35 10.20
CA MET A 310 0.30 -9.73 11.31
C MET A 310 -0.72 -10.77 10.84
N ASP A 311 -0.81 -11.89 11.55
CA ASP A 311 -1.99 -12.75 11.51
C ASP A 311 -3.01 -12.18 12.50
N TRP A 312 -4.05 -11.53 11.99
CA TRP A 312 -5.06 -10.84 12.79
C TRP A 312 -6.05 -11.78 13.49
N ASP A 313 -6.12 -13.06 13.12
CA ASP A 313 -7.01 -14.02 13.78
C ASP A 313 -6.44 -14.48 15.13
N ILE A 314 -5.11 -14.57 15.22
CA ILE A 314 -4.39 -14.99 16.44
C ILE A 314 -3.52 -13.89 17.05
N GLU A 315 -3.52 -12.70 16.45
CA GLU A 315 -2.76 -11.51 16.84
C GLU A 315 -1.25 -11.78 17.00
N LYS A 316 -0.65 -12.45 16.01
CA LYS A 316 0.78 -12.79 16.03
C LYS A 316 1.49 -12.49 14.70
N PRO A 317 2.73 -11.98 14.74
CA PRO A 317 3.56 -11.88 13.55
C PRO A 317 3.90 -13.26 12.98
N ILE A 318 3.70 -13.42 11.67
CA ILE A 318 4.08 -14.60 10.91
C ILE A 318 4.95 -14.19 9.71
N LYS A 319 5.76 -15.11 9.18
CA LYS A 319 6.51 -14.85 7.95
C LYS A 319 5.56 -14.91 6.75
N PHE A 320 5.53 -13.89 5.90
CA PHE A 320 4.68 -13.89 4.70
C PHE A 320 4.84 -15.17 3.87
N ILE A 321 6.09 -15.64 3.72
CA ILE A 321 6.39 -16.86 2.95
C ILE A 321 5.78 -18.16 3.51
N SER A 322 5.32 -18.20 4.77
CA SER A 322 4.63 -19.37 5.29
C SER A 322 3.21 -19.51 4.75
N LEU A 323 2.64 -18.45 4.17
CA LEU A 323 1.31 -18.45 3.55
C LEU A 323 1.31 -18.97 2.11
N LEU A 324 2.47 -18.98 1.45
CA LEU A 324 2.58 -19.52 0.10
C LEU A 324 2.53 -21.04 0.17
N GLU A 325 1.62 -21.66 -0.59
CA GLU A 325 1.56 -23.11 -0.74
C GLU A 325 2.85 -23.68 -1.38
N LYS A 326 2.96 -25.01 -1.42
CA LYS A 326 4.16 -25.69 -1.97
C LYS A 326 4.12 -25.81 -3.48
#